data_AF-A0A3L7XWK5-F1
#
_entry.id   AF-A0A3L7XWK5-F1
#
_cell.length_a   1.000
_cell.length_b   1.000
_cell.length_c   1.000
_cell.angle_alpha   90.00
_cell.angle_beta   90.00
_cell.angle_gamma   90.00
#
_symmetry.space_group_name_H-M   'P 1'
#
loop_
_entity.id
_entity.type
_entity.pdbx_description
1 polymer ?
#
loop_
_entity_poly.entity_id
_entity_poly.type
_entity_poly.pdbx_seq_one_letter_code
_entity_poly.pdbx_strand_id
1 'polypeptide(L)' 'MNAFSRNTIAIMFPGQGSQYVGMGAELAQGSPAARAVFAAADDLLRWPLSRLCWDGPAAKLNATQNPQPA' A
#
# COMPACT_ATOMS: atom_id res chain seq x y z
N MET A 1 -13.18 11.45 42.21
CA MET A 1 -13.87 11.14 40.94
C MET A 1 -12.77 10.89 39.91
N ASN A 2 -12.53 9.64 39.52
CA ASN A 2 -11.45 9.31 38.58
C ASN A 2 -11.98 9.39 37.15
N ALA A 3 -11.35 10.23 36.33
CA ALA A 3 -11.65 10.33 34.91
C ALA A 3 -11.20 9.05 34.20
N PHE A 4 -12.11 8.43 33.45
CA PHE A 4 -11.79 7.33 32.53
C PHE A 4 -10.90 7.86 31.40
N SER A 5 -9.65 7.39 31.32
CA SER A 5 -8.81 7.61 30.14
C SER A 5 -9.41 6.85 28.95
N ARG A 6 -9.84 7.56 27.91
CA ARG A 6 -10.22 6.93 26.64
C ARG A 6 -8.96 6.54 25.89
N ASN A 7 -8.79 5.25 25.59
CA ASN A 7 -7.76 4.79 24.67
C ASN A 7 -8.03 5.37 23.29
N THR A 8 -7.21 6.35 22.89
CA THR A 8 -7.27 6.96 21.57
C THR A 8 -6.31 6.21 20.66
N ILE A 9 -6.81 5.70 19.53
CA ILE A 9 -5.99 5.05 18.50
C ILE A 9 -5.57 6.10 17.47
N ALA A 10 -4.27 6.19 17.21
CA ALA A 10 -3.72 6.96 16.11
C ALA A 10 -3.22 5.98 15.03
N ILE A 11 -3.56 6.25 13.76
CA ILE A 11 -3.07 5.49 12.61
C ILE A 11 -2.03 6.35 11.90
N MET A 12 -0.82 5.82 11.73
CA MET A 12 0.27 6.51 11.05
C MET A 12 0.65 5.74 9.79
N PHE A 13 0.66 6.44 8.67
CA PHE A 13 1.03 5.88 7.37
C PHE A 13 2.46 6.32 7.04
N PRO A 14 3.40 5.38 6.83
CA PRO A 14 4.79 5.73 6.57
C PRO A 14 4.95 6.29 5.14
N GLY A 15 5.98 7.12 4.94
CA GLY A 15 6.29 7.72 3.64
C GLY A 15 7.14 6.84 2.73
N GLN A 16 7.75 7.48 1.72
CA GLN A 16 8.69 6.85 0.79
C GLN A 16 9.83 6.14 1.53
N GLY A 17 10.24 4.98 1.00
CA GLY A 17 11.27 4.11 1.58
C GLY A 17 10.70 2.85 2.24
N SER A 18 9.37 2.78 2.40
CA SER A 18 8.68 1.62 2.99
C SER A 18 8.36 0.52 1.99
N GLN A 19 8.52 0.79 0.69
CA GLN A 19 8.15 -0.13 -0.38
C GLN A 19 9.12 -1.31 -0.52
N TYR A 20 8.58 -2.49 -0.83
CA TYR A 20 9.35 -3.70 -1.11
C TYR A 20 8.60 -4.61 -2.10
N VAL A 21 9.33 -5.46 -2.82
CA VAL A 21 8.74 -6.41 -3.77
C VAL A 21 7.94 -7.46 -3.00
N GLY A 22 6.68 -7.68 -3.40
CA GLY A 22 5.72 -8.54 -2.74
C GLY A 22 4.75 -7.81 -1.82
N MET A 23 4.92 -6.50 -1.60
CA MET A 23 4.06 -5.75 -0.69
C MET A 23 2.59 -5.75 -1.13
N GLY A 24 1.68 -5.98 -0.19
CA GLY A 24 0.23 -5.98 -0.44
C GLY A 24 -0.31 -7.19 -1.23
N ALA A 25 0.53 -8.10 -1.72
CA ALA A 25 0.10 -9.26 -2.50
C ALA A 25 -0.78 -10.22 -1.67
N GLU A 26 -0.31 -10.63 -0.49
CA GLU A 26 -1.08 -11.50 0.41
C GLU A 26 -2.38 -10.83 0.87
N LEU A 27 -2.33 -9.53 1.14
CA LEU A 27 -3.51 -8.76 1.53
C LEU A 27 -4.56 -8.74 0.41
N ALA A 28 -4.13 -8.54 -0.83
CA ALA A 28 -5.00 -8.63 -2.00
C ALA A 28 -5.55 -10.06 -2.18
N GLN A 29 -4.74 -11.10 -1.99
CA GLN A 29 -5.24 -12.48 -2.07
C GLN A 29 -6.31 -12.78 -1.00
N GLY A 30 -6.09 -12.32 0.24
CA GLY A 30 -6.97 -12.59 1.38
C GLY A 30 -8.20 -11.67 1.51
N SER A 31 -8.20 -10.48 0.90
CA SER A 31 -9.26 -9.47 1.10
C SER A 31 -9.85 -8.96 -0.21
N PRO A 32 -11.17 -9.17 -0.47
CA PRO A 32 -11.86 -8.57 -1.60
C PRO A 32 -11.76 -7.04 -1.64
N ALA A 33 -11.80 -6.38 -0.48
CA ALA A 33 -11.67 -4.94 -0.38
C ALA A 33 -10.27 -4.47 -0.82
N ALA A 34 -9.22 -5.17 -0.41
CA ALA A 34 -7.85 -4.83 -0.83
C ALA A 34 -7.65 -5.02 -2.35
N ARG A 35 -8.22 -6.08 -2.94
CA ARG A 35 -8.20 -6.25 -4.41
C ARG A 35 -8.87 -5.12 -5.14
N ALA A 36 -10.03 -4.67 -4.64
CA ALA A 36 -10.75 -3.57 -5.26
C ALA A 36 -9.93 -2.27 -5.23
N VAL A 37 -9.18 -2.01 -4.16
CA VAL A 37 -8.28 -0.85 -4.06
C VAL A 37 -7.15 -0.94 -5.08
N PHE A 38 -6.46 -2.07 -5.20
CA PHE A 38 -5.42 -2.25 -6.22
C PHE A 38 -5.97 -2.14 -7.65
N ALA A 39 -7.13 -2.72 -7.93
CA ALA A 39 -7.78 -2.62 -9.24
C ALA A 39 -8.13 -1.17 -9.59
N ALA A 40 -8.71 -0.42 -8.64
CA ALA A 40 -9.01 0.99 -8.84
C ALA A 40 -7.75 1.84 -9.07
N ALA A 41 -6.64 1.53 -8.39
CA ALA A 41 -5.36 2.19 -8.59
C ALA A 41 -4.79 1.91 -9.99
N ASP A 42 -4.81 0.64 -10.43
CA ASP A 42 -4.36 0.26 -11.77
C ASP A 42 -5.18 0.96 -12.86
N ASP A 43 -6.51 1.02 -12.70
CA ASP A 43 -7.43 1.68 -13.64
C ASP A 43 -7.20 3.20 -13.69
N LEU A 44 -7.01 3.85 -12.54
CA LEU A 44 -6.76 5.29 -12.44
C LEU A 44 -5.40 5.67 -13.05
N LEU A 45 -4.37 4.88 -12.77
CA LEU A 45 -3.01 5.12 -13.23
C LEU A 45 -2.82 4.71 -14.70
N ARG A 46 -3.70 3.87 -15.25
CA ARG A 46 -3.63 3.33 -16.62
C ARG A 46 -2.40 2.44 -16.85
N TRP A 47 -1.86 1.86 -15.78
CA TRP A 47 -0.79 0.87 -15.82
C TRP A 47 -0.85 0.00 -14.55
N PRO A 48 -0.34 -1.25 -14.57
CA PRO A 48 -0.50 -2.19 -13.47
C PRO A 48 0.50 -1.89 -12.34
N LEU A 49 0.14 -0.96 -11.46
CA LEU A 49 0.87 -0.65 -10.23
C LEU A 49 0.95 -1.90 -9.34
N SER A 50 -0.15 -2.63 -9.22
CA SER A 50 -0.23 -3.89 -8.49
C SER A 50 0.91 -4.85 -8.83
N ARG A 51 1.19 -5.07 -10.12
CA ARG A 51 2.31 -5.90 -10.59
C ARG A 51 3.67 -5.34 -10.18
N LEU A 52 3.86 -4.02 -10.21
CA LEU A 52 5.13 -3.44 -9.75
C LEU A 52 5.34 -3.70 -8.24
N CYS A 53 4.29 -3.58 -7.44
CA CYS A 53 4.34 -3.85 -6.01
C CYS A 53 4.59 -5.34 -5.73
N TRP A 54 3.94 -6.25 -6.47
CA TRP A 54 4.00 -7.69 -6.21
C TRP A 54 5.24 -8.36 -6.80
N ASP A 55 5.57 -8.03 -8.05
CA ASP A 55 6.56 -8.76 -8.85
C ASP A 55 7.85 -7.95 -9.06
N GLY A 56 7.82 -6.64 -8.82
CA GLY A 56 8.97 -5.75 -9.02
C GLY A 56 9.22 -5.43 -10.51
N PRO A 57 10.48 -5.20 -10.93
CA PRO A 57 11.72 -5.38 -10.17
C PRO A 57 11.95 -4.26 -9.15
N ALA A 58 12.69 -4.55 -8.08
CA ALA A 58 12.98 -3.62 -6.98
C ALA A 58 13.58 -2.28 -7.44
N ALA A 59 14.45 -2.30 -8.46
CA ALA A 59 15.03 -1.09 -9.04
C ALA A 59 13.98 -0.14 -9.62
N LYS A 60 12.94 -0.69 -10.27
CA LYS A 60 11.83 0.09 -10.80
C LYS A 60 10.91 0.56 -9.67
N LEU A 61 10.62 -0.31 -8.69
CA LEU A 61 9.81 0.05 -7.53
C LEU A 61 10.42 1.22 -6.74
N ASN A 62 11.76 1.28 -6.65
CA ASN A 62 12.49 2.34 -5.95
C ASN A 62 12.78 3.59 -6.79
N ALA A 63 12.46 3.60 -8.09
CA ALA A 63 12.66 4.78 -8.93
C ALA A 63 11.74 5.90 -8.45
N THR A 64 12.26 7.10 -8.18
CA THR A 64 11.58 8.22 -7.48
C THR A 64 10.11 8.48 -7.82
N GLN A 65 9.70 8.23 -9.06
CA GLN A 65 8.32 8.40 -9.54
C GLN A 65 7.31 7.31 -9.11
N ASN A 66 7.78 6.15 -8.65
CA ASN A 66 6.95 4.97 -8.35
C ASN A 66 6.63 4.77 -6.86
N PRO A 67 7.49 5.10 -5.88
CA PRO A 67 7.20 4.92 -4.45
C PRO A 67 6.05 5.74 -3.89
N GLN A 68 5.59 6.79 -4.59
CA GLN A 68 4.45 7.58 -4.16
C GLN A 68 3.11 6.95 -4.57
N PRO A 69 2.96 6.45 -5.80
CA PRO A 69 1.79 5.65 -6.13
C PRO A 69 1.82 4.24 -5.53
N ALA A 70 3.00 3.62 -5.34
CA ALA A 70 3.18 2.24 -4.89
C ALA A 70 3.02 2.04 -3.38
#